data_AF-A0A1B8BYL0-F1
#
_entry.id   AF-A0A1B8BYL0-F1
#
_cell.length_a   1.000
_cell.length_b   1.000
_cell.length_c   1.000
_cell.angle_alpha   90.00
_cell.angle_beta   90.00
_cell.angle_gamma   90.00
#
_symmetry.space_group_name_H-M   'P 1'
#
loop_
_entity.id
_entity.type
_entity.pdbx_description
1 polymer ?
#
loop_
_entity_poly.entity_id
_entity_poly.type
_entity_poly.pdbx_seq_one_letter_code
_entity_poly.pdbx_strand_id
1 'polypeptide(L)'
;MTTPGRTHVPWQTQTAQISELISYIGFLEAKVSYLQRHHEHCDIWVARPPVADVNSPYLPPDIVVVNDESRIVQATPSSSASSTYKSLTTTQPSKNIFEGNPRWKQIINQLTTGWDKASSWEDKRVVIGLDSVERNKYALTAILGLKKDLSPARDESPPSTSRDCFYATDPLIMSARQYAMDSKASQTSEDLVVQVHIFRELVFASLCVVMEHQGLPIDTIDSLMRICISSSGSANLYRLRRGALWVNRVISGTMMKKMGWGRGSTEFFFLSGRPVSQYGLLWEACTHSFPYLSKQLAHISCNVNVPIDDPSWIPFSIPVIIKQLLGDVLTIEQICTALDYSIDAV
;
A
#
# COMPACT_ATOMS: atom_id res chain seq x y z
N MET A 1 2.41 -51.16 22.56
CA MET A 1 2.38 -49.75 22.98
C MET A 1 3.35 -48.99 22.10
N THR A 2 2.84 -48.30 21.08
CA THR A 2 3.62 -47.52 20.11
C THR A 2 3.12 -46.08 20.16
N THR A 3 4.03 -45.15 20.46
CA THR A 3 3.85 -43.70 20.42
C THR A 3 3.43 -43.20 19.02
N PRO A 4 2.44 -42.31 18.89
CA PRO A 4 2.07 -41.73 17.60
C PRO A 4 2.78 -40.40 17.32
N GLY A 5 3.21 -40.23 16.06
CA GLY A 5 2.98 -38.97 15.34
C GLY A 5 4.09 -37.92 15.30
N ARG A 6 5.29 -38.27 14.84
CA ARG A 6 6.21 -37.27 14.25
C ARG A 6 5.70 -36.97 12.84
N THR A 7 4.98 -35.86 12.66
CA THR A 7 4.54 -35.39 11.34
C THR A 7 5.77 -34.95 10.54
N HIS A 8 6.24 -35.84 9.67
CA HIS A 8 7.20 -35.48 8.63
C HIS A 8 6.52 -34.48 7.67
N VAL A 9 6.98 -33.23 7.70
CA VAL A 9 6.71 -32.26 6.63
C VAL A 9 7.33 -32.83 5.34
N PRO A 10 6.63 -32.79 4.18
CA PRO A 10 7.17 -33.34 2.93
C PRO A 10 8.51 -32.68 2.59
N TRP A 11 9.52 -33.51 2.31
CA TRP A 11 10.90 -33.08 2.02
C TRP A 11 11.00 -32.02 0.91
N GLN A 12 10.04 -32.00 -0.02
CA GLN A 12 9.97 -31.05 -1.13
C GLN A 12 9.57 -29.62 -0.70
N THR A 13 8.80 -29.48 0.38
CA THR A 13 8.41 -28.16 0.91
C THR A 13 9.55 -27.55 1.74
N GLN A 14 10.32 -28.41 2.42
CA GLN A 14 11.54 -28.00 3.14
C GLN A 14 12.64 -27.55 2.19
N THR A 15 12.87 -28.24 1.07
CA THR A 15 13.93 -27.83 0.13
C THR A 15 13.63 -26.50 -0.55
N ALA A 16 12.37 -26.19 -0.86
CA ALA A 16 11.97 -24.90 -1.40
C ALA A 16 12.16 -23.76 -0.38
N GLN A 17 11.73 -23.96 0.86
CA GLN A 17 11.94 -22.99 1.95
C GLN A 17 13.43 -22.81 2.29
N ILE A 18 14.21 -23.89 2.28
CA ILE A 18 15.67 -23.83 2.49
C ILE A 18 16.33 -23.06 1.35
N SER A 19 15.93 -23.29 0.10
CA SER A 19 16.44 -22.56 -1.07
C SER A 19 16.11 -21.06 -1.00
N GLU A 20 14.88 -20.72 -0.58
CA GLU A 20 14.45 -19.34 -0.42
C GLU A 20 15.19 -18.64 0.73
N LEU A 21 15.40 -19.32 1.86
CA LEU A 21 16.20 -18.82 2.98
C LEU A 21 17.67 -18.64 2.59
N ILE A 22 18.26 -19.57 1.83
CA ILE A 22 19.64 -19.43 1.34
C ILE A 22 19.75 -18.23 0.39
N SER A 23 18.78 -18.05 -0.50
CA SER A 23 18.72 -16.89 -1.40
C SER A 23 18.60 -15.58 -0.62
N TYR A 24 17.76 -15.56 0.43
CA TYR A 24 17.58 -14.39 1.28
C TYR A 24 18.83 -14.08 2.13
N ILE A 25 19.50 -15.11 2.66
CA ILE A 25 20.78 -14.96 3.38
C ILE A 25 21.83 -14.36 2.44
N GLY A 26 21.98 -14.90 1.23
CA GLY A 26 22.92 -14.34 0.25
C GLY A 26 22.62 -12.89 -0.12
N PHE A 27 21.34 -12.52 -0.20
CA PHE A 27 20.93 -11.13 -0.41
C PHE A 27 21.31 -10.21 0.78
N LEU A 28 21.08 -10.67 2.01
CA LEU A 28 21.43 -9.91 3.21
C LEU A 28 22.95 -9.77 3.35
N GLU A 29 23.72 -10.82 3.08
CA GLU A 29 25.19 -10.80 3.07
C GLU A 29 25.73 -9.81 2.04
N ALA A 30 25.12 -9.76 0.84
CA ALA A 30 25.48 -8.77 -0.17
C ALA A 30 25.18 -7.33 0.28
N LYS A 31 24.05 -7.10 0.97
CA LYS A 31 23.71 -5.79 1.56
C LYS A 31 24.67 -5.38 2.67
N VAL A 32 25.02 -6.30 3.57
CA VAL A 32 25.97 -6.03 4.66
C VAL A 32 27.36 -5.74 4.09
N SER A 33 27.80 -6.52 3.10
CA SER A 33 29.08 -6.30 2.41
C SER A 33 29.13 -4.96 1.67
N TYR A 34 28.01 -4.53 1.08
CA TYR A 34 27.88 -3.21 0.45
C TYR A 34 27.96 -2.10 1.49
N LEU A 35 27.24 -2.23 2.61
CA LEU A 35 27.25 -1.24 3.69
C LEU A 35 28.61 -1.15 4.37
N GLN A 36 29.31 -2.27 4.55
CA GLN A 36 30.68 -2.31 5.06
C GLN A 36 31.65 -1.61 4.11
N ARG A 37 31.60 -1.93 2.81
CA ARG A 37 32.42 -1.21 1.81
C ARG A 37 32.09 0.28 1.77
N HIS A 38 30.81 0.65 1.83
CA HIS A 38 30.41 2.05 1.88
C HIS A 38 30.93 2.74 3.14
N HIS A 39 30.86 2.07 4.30
CA HIS A 39 31.38 2.60 5.57
C HIS A 39 32.90 2.80 5.53
N GLU A 40 33.64 1.83 5.01
CA GLU A 40 35.11 1.89 4.86
C GLU A 40 35.58 3.00 3.91
N HIS A 41 34.75 3.41 2.95
CA HIS A 41 35.08 4.44 1.96
C HIS A 41 34.40 5.79 2.25
N CYS A 42 33.67 5.91 3.37
CA CYS A 42 32.88 7.10 3.69
C CYS A 42 33.73 8.27 4.22
N ASP A 43 34.94 8.01 4.72
CA ASP A 43 35.82 9.03 5.30
C ASP A 43 36.72 9.75 4.28
N ILE A 44 36.64 9.39 3.01
CA ILE A 44 37.35 10.11 1.95
C ILE A 44 36.29 10.75 1.06
N TRP A 45 36.13 12.07 1.18
CA TRP A 45 35.42 12.89 0.20
C TRP A 45 36.09 12.72 -1.17
N VAL A 46 35.67 11.69 -1.92
CA VAL A 46 35.97 11.54 -3.34
C VAL A 46 34.65 11.54 -4.09
N ALA A 47 34.57 12.43 -5.07
CA ALA A 47 33.37 12.78 -5.85
C ALA A 47 32.88 11.69 -6.82
N ARG A 48 32.91 10.42 -6.45
CA ARG A 48 32.32 9.34 -7.26
C ARG A 48 32.02 8.09 -6.43
N PRO A 49 30.82 7.51 -6.53
CA PRO A 49 30.58 6.16 -6.02
C PRO A 49 31.47 5.16 -6.78
N PRO A 50 31.98 4.10 -6.14
CA PRO A 50 32.69 3.04 -6.84
C PRO A 50 31.74 2.37 -7.83
N VAL A 51 32.26 2.12 -9.04
CA VAL A 51 31.52 1.48 -10.13
C VAL A 51 31.12 0.08 -9.69
N ALA A 52 29.82 -0.22 -9.72
CA ALA A 52 29.31 -1.56 -9.51
C ALA A 52 29.97 -2.52 -10.51
N ASP A 53 30.61 -3.56 -9.98
CA ASP A 53 31.22 -4.62 -10.80
C ASP A 53 30.13 -5.32 -11.62
N VAL A 54 30.41 -5.50 -12.91
CA VAL A 54 29.47 -5.94 -13.96
C VAL A 54 29.03 -7.40 -13.76
N ASN A 55 29.59 -8.10 -12.77
CA ASN A 55 29.25 -9.49 -12.44
C ASN A 55 28.37 -9.66 -11.19
N SER A 56 27.81 -8.57 -10.62
CA SER A 56 26.91 -8.67 -9.46
C SER A 56 25.44 -8.67 -9.90
N PRO A 57 24.63 -9.69 -9.59
CA PRO A 57 23.24 -9.81 -10.03
C PRO A 57 22.34 -8.89 -9.21
N TYR A 58 22.43 -7.58 -9.46
CA TYR A 58 21.44 -6.62 -9.02
C TYR A 58 20.34 -6.59 -10.05
N LEU A 59 19.42 -7.55 -9.97
CA LEU A 59 18.02 -7.51 -10.44
C LEU A 59 17.44 -8.94 -10.27
N PRO A 60 16.24 -9.11 -9.70
CA PRO A 60 15.45 -10.32 -9.94
C PRO A 60 15.16 -10.46 -11.45
N PRO A 61 15.07 -11.68 -11.99
CA PRO A 61 14.68 -11.91 -13.38
C PRO A 61 13.31 -11.28 -13.70
N ASP A 62 13.20 -10.70 -14.89
CA ASP A 62 12.03 -10.03 -15.45
C ASP A 62 10.68 -10.71 -15.12
N ILE A 63 9.81 -10.01 -14.39
CA ILE A 63 8.37 -10.27 -14.45
C ILE A 63 7.82 -9.36 -15.55
N VAL A 64 7.63 -9.98 -16.71
CA VAL A 64 6.83 -9.48 -17.82
C VAL A 64 5.48 -9.03 -17.28
N VAL A 65 5.27 -7.71 -17.20
CA VAL A 65 3.93 -7.14 -17.08
C VAL A 65 3.33 -7.17 -18.48
N VAL A 66 2.57 -8.23 -18.79
CA VAL A 66 1.60 -8.16 -19.89
C VAL A 66 0.50 -7.21 -19.42
N ASN A 67 0.63 -5.95 -19.80
CA ASN A 67 -0.39 -4.95 -19.60
C ASN A 67 -1.36 -5.06 -20.80
N ASP A 68 -2.47 -5.76 -20.62
CA ASP A 68 -3.56 -5.79 -21.61
C ASP A 68 -4.62 -4.77 -21.20
N GLU A 69 -4.38 -3.51 -21.56
CA GLU A 69 -5.44 -2.49 -21.66
C GLU A 69 -5.33 -1.79 -23.01
N SER A 70 -6.02 -2.33 -24.02
CA SER A 70 -6.46 -1.53 -25.15
C SER A 70 -7.77 -2.04 -25.74
N ARG A 71 -8.85 -1.29 -25.50
CA ARG A 71 -9.96 -1.09 -26.45
C ARG A 71 -10.17 0.43 -26.51
N ILE A 72 -10.23 1.07 -27.68
CA ILE A 72 -11.44 1.19 -28.52
C ILE A 72 -11.03 1.50 -30.00
N VAL A 73 -11.49 0.66 -30.96
CA VAL A 73 -12.24 0.94 -32.24
C VAL A 73 -11.79 2.15 -33.12
N GLN A 74 -11.60 2.14 -34.45
CA GLN A 74 -11.84 1.28 -35.63
C GLN A 74 -11.05 1.88 -36.82
N ALA A 75 -10.62 1.05 -37.80
CA ALA A 75 -10.87 1.22 -39.24
C ALA A 75 -10.03 0.24 -40.07
N THR A 76 -10.68 -0.72 -40.72
CA THR A 76 -10.19 -1.47 -41.89
C THR A 76 -10.29 -0.58 -43.15
N PRO A 77 -9.54 -0.81 -44.27
CA PRO A 77 -9.36 -2.13 -44.89
C PRO A 77 -7.95 -2.51 -45.43
N SER A 78 -7.78 -3.83 -45.48
CA SER A 78 -6.93 -4.77 -46.23
C SER A 78 -5.92 -4.35 -47.31
N SER A 79 -4.89 -5.23 -47.43
CA SER A 79 -3.99 -5.56 -48.57
C SER A 79 -2.61 -4.90 -48.53
N SER A 80 -1.42 -5.54 -48.66
CA SER A 80 -1.00 -6.91 -48.98
C SER A 80 0.54 -7.07 -48.76
N ALA A 81 1.00 -8.33 -48.65
CA ALA A 81 2.29 -8.88 -49.07
C ALA A 81 3.63 -8.64 -48.27
N SER A 82 4.08 -9.75 -47.69
CA SER A 82 5.40 -10.42 -47.88
C SER A 82 6.73 -9.80 -47.42
N SER A 83 7.37 -10.54 -46.49
CA SER A 83 8.78 -11.01 -46.46
C SER A 83 9.93 -10.01 -46.62
N THR A 84 10.92 -10.04 -45.70
CA THR A 84 12.32 -10.50 -45.95
C THR A 84 13.24 -10.23 -44.74
N TYR A 85 14.05 -11.23 -44.39
CA TYR A 85 15.10 -11.24 -43.35
C TYR A 85 16.31 -10.34 -43.69
N LYS A 86 16.96 -9.77 -42.65
CA LYS A 86 18.40 -9.41 -42.44
C LYS A 86 18.48 -8.18 -41.51
N SER A 87 19.43 -7.96 -40.60
CA SER A 87 20.65 -8.64 -40.16
C SER A 87 21.04 -8.03 -38.79
N LEU A 88 21.82 -8.77 -37.99
CA LEU A 88 22.48 -8.28 -36.78
C LEU A 88 23.27 -6.99 -37.07
N THR A 89 23.02 -5.94 -36.29
CA THR A 89 23.98 -4.85 -36.10
C THR A 89 24.11 -4.56 -34.61
N THR A 90 25.25 -4.99 -34.06
CA THR A 90 25.73 -4.68 -32.72
C THR A 90 25.72 -3.16 -32.53
N THR A 91 24.80 -2.67 -31.70
CA THR A 91 24.79 -1.26 -31.29
C THR A 91 24.96 -1.23 -29.78
N GLN A 92 26.07 -0.66 -29.34
CA GLN A 92 26.36 -0.39 -27.94
C GLN A 92 25.15 0.31 -27.29
N PRO A 93 24.73 -0.08 -26.07
CA PRO A 93 23.68 0.66 -25.38
C PRO A 93 24.23 2.06 -25.08
N SER A 94 23.64 3.05 -25.74
CA SER A 94 23.79 4.45 -25.38
C SER A 94 23.45 4.59 -23.90
N LYS A 95 24.42 5.10 -23.14
CA LYS A 95 24.20 5.57 -21.77
C LYS A 95 23.22 6.74 -21.83
N ASN A 96 21.93 6.44 -21.87
CA ASN A 96 20.92 7.40 -21.47
C ASN A 96 21.06 7.56 -19.95
N ILE A 97 21.80 8.59 -19.56
CA ILE A 97 21.72 9.19 -18.24
C ILE A 97 20.25 9.63 -18.09
N PHE A 98 19.42 8.76 -17.52
CA PHE A 98 18.09 9.16 -17.07
C PHE A 98 18.30 10.10 -15.87
N GLU A 99 18.40 11.40 -16.13
CA GLU A 99 17.97 12.45 -15.18
C GLU A 99 16.42 12.40 -15.04
N GLY A 100 15.89 11.20 -14.78
CA GLY A 100 14.47 10.95 -14.63
C GLY A 100 14.08 11.17 -13.19
N ASN A 101 13.11 12.05 -12.95
CA ASN A 101 12.50 12.26 -11.64
C ASN A 101 12.05 10.88 -11.06
N PRO A 102 12.62 10.41 -9.94
CA PRO A 102 12.41 9.03 -9.49
C PRO A 102 10.94 8.81 -9.12
N ARG A 103 10.44 7.57 -9.33
CA ARG A 103 9.01 7.24 -9.17
C ARG A 103 8.45 7.64 -7.79
N TRP A 104 9.21 7.44 -6.72
CA TRP A 104 8.80 7.85 -5.37
C TRP A 104 8.54 9.37 -5.26
N LYS A 105 9.33 10.18 -5.95
CA LYS A 105 9.19 11.64 -5.95
C LYS A 105 7.99 12.10 -6.77
N GLN A 106 7.71 11.40 -7.88
CA GLN A 106 6.48 11.62 -8.66
C GLN A 106 5.22 11.33 -7.82
N ILE A 107 5.22 10.23 -7.07
CA ILE A 107 4.11 9.87 -6.17
C ILE A 107 3.89 10.95 -5.11
N ILE A 108 4.96 11.45 -4.47
CA ILE A 108 4.82 12.54 -3.49
C ILE A 108 4.30 13.81 -4.17
N ASN A 109 4.85 14.18 -5.32
CA ASN A 109 4.37 15.36 -6.05
C ASN A 109 2.88 15.25 -6.32
N GLN A 110 2.42 14.10 -6.82
CA GLN A 110 1.01 13.81 -7.06
C GLN A 110 0.17 13.87 -5.77
N LEU A 111 0.66 13.33 -4.66
CA LEU A 111 -0.01 13.41 -3.35
C LEU A 111 -0.18 14.86 -2.88
N THR A 112 0.81 15.72 -3.14
CA THR A 112 0.82 17.12 -2.69
C THR A 112 0.29 18.12 -3.72
N THR A 113 -0.08 17.67 -4.92
CA THR A 113 -0.62 18.55 -5.98
C THR A 113 -1.93 19.20 -5.55
N GLY A 114 -2.03 20.52 -5.78
CA GLY A 114 -3.24 21.32 -5.52
C GLY A 114 -3.42 21.74 -4.05
N TRP A 115 -2.37 21.60 -3.23
CA TRP A 115 -2.32 22.05 -1.84
C TRP A 115 -1.52 23.36 -1.69
N ASP A 116 -1.81 24.33 -2.56
CA ASP A 116 -1.09 25.60 -2.69
C ASP A 116 -1.90 26.81 -2.21
N LYS A 117 -3.20 26.64 -1.95
CA LYS A 117 -4.13 27.73 -1.61
C LYS A 117 -4.73 27.55 -0.23
N ALA A 118 -5.06 28.67 0.42
CA ALA A 118 -5.78 28.66 1.70
C ALA A 118 -7.08 27.84 1.65
N SER A 119 -7.78 27.83 0.51
CA SER A 119 -9.03 27.09 0.25
C SER A 119 -8.83 25.65 -0.18
N SER A 120 -7.59 25.17 -0.39
CA SER A 120 -7.31 23.87 -1.02
C SER A 120 -8.01 22.69 -0.35
N TRP A 121 -8.26 22.76 0.95
CA TRP A 121 -8.97 21.72 1.69
C TRP A 121 -10.43 21.60 1.26
N GLU A 122 -11.14 22.73 1.24
CA GLU A 122 -12.53 22.81 0.84
C GLU A 122 -12.69 22.56 -0.66
N ASP A 123 -11.78 23.10 -1.47
CA ASP A 123 -11.77 22.87 -2.93
C ASP A 123 -11.65 21.36 -3.23
N LYS A 124 -10.79 20.64 -2.50
CA LYS A 124 -10.64 19.18 -2.65
C LYS A 124 -11.86 18.42 -2.16
N ARG A 125 -12.46 18.82 -1.03
CA ARG A 125 -13.73 18.26 -0.56
C ARG A 125 -14.81 18.35 -1.62
N VAL A 126 -15.00 19.54 -2.21
CA VAL A 126 -15.97 19.76 -3.29
C VAL A 126 -15.66 18.91 -4.51
N VAL A 127 -14.40 18.87 -4.96
CA VAL A 127 -13.99 18.08 -6.14
C VAL A 127 -14.31 16.60 -5.96
N ILE A 128 -14.10 16.03 -4.77
CA ILE A 128 -14.40 14.61 -4.54
C ILE A 128 -15.85 14.37 -4.11
N GLY A 129 -16.69 15.39 -3.96
CA GLY A 129 -18.08 15.25 -3.49
C GLY A 129 -18.22 14.99 -1.98
N LEU A 130 -17.25 15.44 -1.18
CA LEU A 130 -17.25 15.42 0.29
C LEU A 130 -17.50 16.83 0.85
N ASP A 131 -18.49 17.54 0.31
CA ASP A 131 -18.80 18.95 0.61
C ASP A 131 -19.86 19.14 1.70
N SER A 132 -20.39 18.05 2.27
CA SER A 132 -21.44 18.12 3.29
C SER A 132 -21.27 17.08 4.40
N VAL A 133 -21.87 17.34 5.56
CA VAL A 133 -21.88 16.43 6.71
C VAL A 133 -22.57 15.10 6.35
N GLU A 134 -23.60 15.14 5.52
CA GLU A 134 -24.29 13.96 5.00
C GLU A 134 -23.36 13.12 4.12
N ARG A 135 -22.57 13.77 3.27
CA ARG A 135 -21.56 13.11 2.44
C ARG A 135 -20.42 12.52 3.29
N ASN A 136 -19.97 13.21 4.34
CA ASN A 136 -19.02 12.68 5.32
C ASN A 136 -19.54 11.41 6.02
N LYS A 137 -20.77 11.45 6.55
CA LYS A 137 -21.42 10.29 7.16
C LYS A 137 -21.62 9.14 6.17
N TYR A 138 -22.01 9.46 4.95
CA TYR A 138 -22.13 8.49 3.86
C TYR A 138 -20.80 7.81 3.57
N ALA A 139 -19.72 8.58 3.39
CA ALA A 139 -18.38 8.06 3.13
C ALA A 139 -17.93 7.13 4.27
N LEU A 140 -18.12 7.51 5.54
CA LEU A 140 -17.79 6.67 6.69
C LEU A 140 -18.61 5.38 6.75
N THR A 141 -19.92 5.47 6.48
CA THR A 141 -20.80 4.28 6.44
C THR A 141 -20.35 3.31 5.34
N ALA A 142 -19.94 3.84 4.18
CA ALA A 142 -19.39 3.06 3.08
C ALA A 142 -18.01 2.47 3.43
N ILE A 143 -17.14 3.25 4.09
CA ILE A 143 -15.83 2.80 4.56
C ILE A 143 -16.00 1.64 5.53
N LEU A 144 -16.98 1.68 6.45
CA LEU A 144 -17.27 0.63 7.43
C LEU A 144 -17.98 -0.60 6.84
N GLY A 145 -18.34 -0.60 5.55
CA GLY A 145 -19.10 -1.69 4.93
C GLY A 145 -20.55 -1.79 5.40
N LEU A 146 -21.09 -0.76 6.06
CA LEU A 146 -22.46 -0.77 6.59
C LEU A 146 -23.53 -0.51 5.52
N LYS A 147 -23.15 -0.02 4.33
CA LYS A 147 -24.07 0.22 3.22
C LYS A 147 -24.01 -0.92 2.20
N LYS A 148 -25.12 -1.67 2.10
CA LYS A 148 -25.28 -2.79 1.14
C LYS A 148 -25.73 -2.36 -0.26
N ASP A 149 -26.12 -1.10 -0.42
CA ASP A 149 -26.79 -0.60 -1.64
C ASP A 149 -25.84 -0.22 -2.79
N LEU A 150 -24.52 -0.45 -2.64
CA LEU A 150 -23.53 -0.15 -3.68
C LEU A 150 -23.34 -1.29 -4.69
N SER A 151 -24.08 -2.38 -4.55
CA SER A 151 -24.03 -3.52 -5.47
C SER A 151 -25.32 -3.57 -6.30
N PRO A 152 -25.28 -3.43 -7.63
CA PRO A 152 -26.32 -4.05 -8.44
C PRO A 152 -26.21 -5.56 -8.22
N ALA A 153 -27.31 -6.19 -7.80
CA ALA A 153 -27.41 -7.63 -7.63
C ALA A 153 -26.88 -8.34 -8.88
N ARG A 154 -25.70 -8.96 -8.75
CA ARG A 154 -25.21 -9.92 -9.72
C ARG A 154 -25.54 -11.30 -9.16
N ASP A 155 -26.41 -12.00 -9.87
CA ASP A 155 -26.64 -13.43 -9.72
C ASP A 155 -25.31 -14.16 -9.96
N GLU A 156 -24.55 -14.39 -8.89
CA GLU A 156 -23.43 -15.32 -8.90
C GLU A 156 -23.70 -16.38 -7.84
N SER A 157 -24.10 -17.54 -8.35
CA SER A 157 -24.21 -18.80 -7.64
C SER A 157 -22.99 -19.03 -6.73
N PRO A 158 -23.17 -19.63 -5.54
CA PRO A 158 -22.09 -19.78 -4.58
C PRO A 158 -20.97 -20.64 -5.17
N PRO A 159 -19.69 -20.18 -5.14
CA PRO A 159 -18.58 -21.04 -5.47
C PRO A 159 -18.49 -22.12 -4.39
N SER A 160 -18.53 -23.36 -4.84
CA SER A 160 -18.32 -24.57 -4.06
C SER A 160 -17.08 -24.42 -3.17
N THR A 161 -17.30 -24.38 -1.87
CA THR A 161 -16.25 -24.36 -0.84
C THR A 161 -15.40 -25.63 -0.97
N SER A 162 -14.19 -25.50 -1.49
CA SER A 162 -13.13 -26.45 -1.23
C SER A 162 -12.76 -26.37 0.26
N ARG A 163 -12.92 -27.51 0.94
CA ARG A 163 -12.38 -27.78 2.28
C ARG A 163 -10.86 -27.57 2.24
N ASP A 164 -10.38 -26.58 2.99
CA ASP A 164 -9.21 -26.68 3.87
C ASP A 164 -8.85 -25.27 4.39
N CYS A 165 -9.16 -24.99 5.67
CA CYS A 165 -8.35 -24.09 6.51
C CYS A 165 -8.79 -24.21 7.98
N PHE A 166 -7.95 -24.83 8.79
CA PHE A 166 -8.20 -25.14 10.22
C PHE A 166 -8.10 -23.92 11.17
N TYR A 167 -8.36 -22.69 10.71
CA TYR A 167 -8.30 -21.47 11.55
C TYR A 167 -9.53 -20.55 11.45
N ALA A 168 -10.64 -21.03 10.87
CA ALA A 168 -11.82 -20.22 10.53
C ALA A 168 -12.72 -19.78 11.72
N THR A 169 -12.23 -19.78 12.96
CA THR A 169 -13.01 -19.40 14.15
C THR A 169 -12.51 -18.15 14.87
N ASP A 170 -11.36 -17.58 14.50
CA ASP A 170 -10.88 -16.34 15.12
C ASP A 170 -11.77 -15.16 14.70
N PRO A 171 -12.47 -14.48 15.63
CA PRO A 171 -13.31 -13.32 15.33
C PRO A 171 -12.58 -12.22 14.56
N LEU A 172 -11.27 -12.03 14.82
CA LEU A 172 -10.43 -11.07 14.11
C LEU A 172 -10.32 -11.39 12.62
N ILE A 173 -10.08 -12.67 12.29
CA ILE A 173 -9.94 -13.16 10.92
C ILE A 173 -11.28 -13.02 10.18
N MET A 174 -12.40 -13.32 10.86
CA MET A 174 -13.73 -13.21 10.27
C MET A 174 -14.10 -11.75 9.95
N SER A 175 -13.89 -10.83 10.89
CA SER A 175 -14.13 -9.40 10.67
C SER A 175 -13.24 -8.84 9.57
N ALA A 176 -11.94 -9.19 9.58
CA ALA A 176 -11.01 -8.77 8.53
C ALA A 176 -11.45 -9.30 7.15
N ARG A 177 -11.84 -10.58 7.06
CA ARG A 177 -12.29 -11.20 5.81
C ARG A 177 -13.55 -10.54 5.26
N GLN A 178 -14.54 -10.26 6.11
CA GLN A 178 -15.77 -9.59 5.69
C GLN A 178 -15.48 -8.20 5.14
N TYR A 179 -14.70 -7.40 5.87
CA TYR A 179 -14.31 -6.06 5.44
C TYR A 179 -13.61 -6.06 4.07
N ALA A 180 -12.74 -7.04 3.89
CA ALA A 180 -11.97 -7.22 2.69
C ALA A 180 -12.91 -7.52 1.50
N MET A 181 -13.85 -8.45 1.65
CA MET A 181 -14.84 -8.78 0.61
C MET A 181 -15.69 -7.57 0.22
N ASP A 182 -16.16 -6.80 1.21
CA ASP A 182 -16.96 -5.60 0.98
C ASP A 182 -16.16 -4.50 0.26
N SER A 183 -14.84 -4.47 0.45
CA SER A 183 -13.95 -3.50 -0.21
C SER A 183 -13.73 -3.84 -1.69
N LYS A 184 -13.70 -5.14 -2.02
CA LYS A 184 -13.59 -5.62 -3.41
C LYS A 184 -14.84 -5.32 -4.23
N ALA A 185 -16.02 -5.36 -3.62
CA ALA A 185 -17.29 -5.17 -4.31
C ALA A 185 -17.59 -3.69 -4.69
N SER A 186 -16.86 -2.72 -4.15
CA SER A 186 -17.23 -1.29 -4.23
C SER A 186 -16.71 -0.52 -5.46
N GLN A 187 -16.60 -1.15 -6.64
CA GLN A 187 -16.13 -0.44 -7.85
C GLN A 187 -17.26 0.33 -8.55
N THR A 188 -17.19 1.66 -8.57
CA THR A 188 -18.10 2.55 -9.35
C THR A 188 -17.47 3.93 -9.60
N SER A 189 -17.98 4.66 -10.59
CA SER A 189 -17.32 5.79 -11.29
C SER A 189 -17.54 7.20 -10.73
N GLU A 190 -17.94 7.35 -9.46
CA GLU A 190 -17.96 8.66 -8.79
C GLU A 190 -16.65 8.88 -8.01
N ASP A 191 -16.08 10.10 -8.07
CA ASP A 191 -14.81 10.42 -7.40
C ASP A 191 -14.82 10.09 -5.90
N LEU A 192 -15.95 10.34 -5.21
CA LEU A 192 -16.12 9.95 -3.81
C LEU A 192 -15.98 8.45 -3.59
N VAL A 193 -16.59 7.64 -4.47
CA VAL A 193 -16.56 6.18 -4.38
C VAL A 193 -15.16 5.65 -4.61
N VAL A 194 -14.44 6.24 -5.57
CA VAL A 194 -13.03 5.91 -5.82
C VAL A 194 -12.17 6.24 -4.59
N GLN A 195 -12.34 7.41 -3.98
CA GLN A 195 -11.59 7.77 -2.76
C GLN A 195 -11.95 6.87 -1.58
N VAL A 196 -13.23 6.55 -1.40
CA VAL A 196 -13.68 5.57 -0.39
C VAL A 196 -12.99 4.23 -0.62
N HIS A 197 -12.96 3.72 -1.85
CA HIS A 197 -12.32 2.44 -2.17
C HIS A 197 -10.81 2.48 -1.85
N ILE A 198 -10.08 3.48 -2.34
CA ILE A 198 -8.64 3.66 -2.06
C ILE A 198 -8.38 3.73 -0.56
N PHE A 199 -9.21 4.47 0.17
CA PHE A 199 -9.06 4.61 1.61
C PHE A 199 -9.39 3.30 2.36
N ARG A 200 -10.38 2.53 1.89
CA ARG A 200 -10.68 1.19 2.43
C ARG A 200 -9.52 0.23 2.25
N GLU A 201 -8.83 0.26 1.11
CA GLU A 201 -7.60 -0.53 0.92
C GLU A 201 -6.52 -0.13 1.94
N LEU A 202 -6.35 1.16 2.19
CA LEU A 202 -5.40 1.66 3.19
C LEU A 202 -5.80 1.21 4.61
N VAL A 203 -7.07 1.31 4.98
CA VAL A 203 -7.59 0.83 6.26
C VAL A 203 -7.37 -0.67 6.40
N PHE A 204 -7.65 -1.45 5.37
CA PHE A 204 -7.46 -2.90 5.38
C PHE A 204 -5.97 -3.28 5.49
N ALA A 205 -5.09 -2.64 4.72
CA ALA A 205 -3.65 -2.85 4.83
C ALA A 205 -3.12 -2.45 6.23
N SER A 206 -3.69 -1.41 6.84
CA SER A 206 -3.39 -1.00 8.22
C SER A 206 -3.88 -2.07 9.22
N LEU A 207 -5.07 -2.62 9.03
CA LEU A 207 -5.57 -3.75 9.82
C LEU A 207 -4.62 -4.96 9.71
N CYS A 208 -4.09 -5.27 8.52
CA CYS A 208 -3.09 -6.32 8.36
C CYS A 208 -1.80 -6.06 9.15
N VAL A 209 -1.38 -4.81 9.30
CA VAL A 209 -0.26 -4.44 10.19
C VAL A 209 -0.60 -4.71 11.66
N VAL A 210 -1.83 -4.38 12.07
CA VAL A 210 -2.31 -4.67 13.44
C VAL A 210 -2.33 -6.19 13.69
N MET A 211 -2.88 -6.98 12.77
CA MET A 211 -2.89 -8.45 12.88
C MET A 211 -1.48 -9.02 12.99
N GLU A 212 -0.54 -8.53 12.17
CA GLU A 212 0.87 -8.91 12.23
C GLU A 212 1.49 -8.59 13.60
N HIS A 213 1.21 -7.39 14.14
CA HIS A 213 1.68 -6.98 15.46
C HIS A 213 1.09 -7.82 16.61
N GLN A 214 -0.15 -8.31 16.46
CA GLN A 214 -0.77 -9.23 17.43
C GLN A 214 -0.27 -10.68 17.29
N GLY A 215 0.67 -10.95 16.38
CA GLY A 215 1.30 -12.26 16.23
C GLY A 215 0.51 -13.25 15.39
N LEU A 216 -0.44 -12.79 14.56
CA LEU A 216 -1.13 -13.69 13.64
C LEU A 216 -0.16 -14.24 12.58
N PRO A 217 -0.35 -15.50 12.13
CA PRO A 217 0.51 -16.09 11.10
C PRO A 217 0.50 -15.27 9.81
N ILE A 218 1.68 -15.00 9.25
CA ILE A 218 1.83 -14.22 8.01
C ILE A 218 1.07 -14.86 6.86
N ASP A 219 1.06 -16.20 6.75
CA ASP A 219 0.32 -16.90 5.70
C ASP A 219 -1.18 -16.63 5.76
N THR A 220 -1.74 -16.51 6.96
CA THR A 220 -3.14 -16.14 7.18
C THR A 220 -3.38 -14.70 6.72
N ILE A 221 -2.52 -13.76 7.12
CA ILE A 221 -2.63 -12.34 6.74
C ILE A 221 -2.49 -12.19 5.22
N ASP A 222 -1.50 -12.84 4.62
CA ASP A 222 -1.25 -12.83 3.19
C ASP A 222 -2.44 -13.43 2.42
N SER A 223 -3.06 -14.49 2.94
CA SER A 223 -4.27 -15.06 2.33
C SER A 223 -5.42 -14.04 2.27
N LEU A 224 -5.62 -13.24 3.32
CA LEU A 224 -6.62 -12.18 3.35
C LEU A 224 -6.27 -11.05 2.38
N MET A 225 -5.00 -10.64 2.35
CA MET A 225 -4.53 -9.58 1.43
C MET A 225 -4.69 -9.98 -0.05
N ARG A 226 -4.53 -11.28 -0.37
CA ARG A 226 -4.72 -11.78 -1.74
C ARG A 226 -6.16 -11.71 -2.22
N ILE A 227 -7.14 -11.76 -1.32
CA ILE A 227 -8.54 -11.65 -1.70
C ILE A 227 -8.84 -10.23 -2.19
N CYS A 228 -8.19 -9.22 -1.59
CA CYS A 228 -8.73 -7.85 -1.59
C CYS A 228 -7.80 -6.74 -2.07
N ILE A 229 -6.48 -6.95 -2.05
CA ILE A 229 -5.53 -5.95 -2.56
C ILE A 229 -4.77 -6.50 -3.76
N SER A 230 -4.15 -7.68 -3.64
CA SER A 230 -3.32 -8.20 -4.72
C SER A 230 -3.05 -9.69 -4.60
N SER A 231 -3.25 -10.44 -5.68
CA SER A 231 -2.86 -11.86 -5.80
C SER A 231 -1.33 -12.10 -5.86
N SER A 232 -0.52 -11.06 -5.60
CA SER A 232 0.94 -11.13 -5.64
C SER A 232 1.56 -12.03 -4.56
N GLY A 233 2.86 -12.30 -4.72
CA GLY A 233 3.68 -13.01 -3.73
C GLY A 233 3.84 -12.26 -2.39
N SER A 234 4.24 -13.01 -1.37
CA SER A 234 4.41 -12.56 0.02
C SER A 234 5.29 -11.31 0.17
N ALA A 235 6.37 -11.21 -0.61
CA ALA A 235 7.26 -10.04 -0.60
C ALA A 235 6.53 -8.73 -0.97
N ASN A 236 5.64 -8.77 -1.96
CA ASN A 236 4.84 -7.60 -2.32
C ASN A 236 3.81 -7.28 -1.23
N LEU A 237 3.16 -8.30 -0.65
CA LEU A 237 2.19 -8.12 0.42
C LEU A 237 2.82 -7.52 1.68
N TYR A 238 4.03 -7.97 2.03
CA TYR A 238 4.85 -7.36 3.06
C TYR A 238 5.10 -5.87 2.78
N ARG A 239 5.53 -5.54 1.56
CA ARG A 239 5.74 -4.15 1.13
C ARG A 239 4.48 -3.29 1.27
N LEU A 240 3.31 -3.83 0.91
CA LEU A 240 2.04 -3.12 1.06
C LEU A 240 1.73 -2.82 2.53
N ARG A 241 1.92 -3.79 3.43
CA ARG A 241 1.77 -3.58 4.88
C ARG A 241 2.72 -2.51 5.40
N ARG A 242 3.99 -2.56 5.02
CA ARG A 242 4.98 -1.56 5.43
C ARG A 242 4.68 -0.16 4.88
N GLY A 243 4.16 -0.07 3.65
CA GLY A 243 3.65 1.18 3.07
C GLY A 243 2.49 1.76 3.86
N ALA A 244 1.52 0.93 4.25
CA ALA A 244 0.40 1.36 5.10
C ALA A 244 0.88 1.84 6.48
N LEU A 245 1.80 1.11 7.14
CA LEU A 245 2.40 1.55 8.40
C LEU A 245 3.13 2.89 8.24
N TRP A 246 3.87 3.06 7.14
CA TRP A 246 4.57 4.32 6.86
C TRP A 246 3.59 5.50 6.74
N VAL A 247 2.45 5.33 6.07
CA VAL A 247 1.40 6.37 6.00
C VAL A 247 0.85 6.69 7.39
N ASN A 248 0.55 5.66 8.20
CA ASN A 248 0.03 5.86 9.56
C ASN A 248 1.03 6.64 10.44
N ARG A 249 2.33 6.39 10.32
CA ARG A 249 3.38 7.17 10.98
C ARG A 249 3.40 8.62 10.52
N VAL A 250 3.22 8.87 9.22
CA VAL A 250 3.14 10.24 8.68
C VAL A 250 1.91 10.94 9.26
N ILE A 251 0.74 10.29 9.24
CA ILE A 251 -0.51 10.82 9.83
C ILE A 251 -0.27 11.16 11.31
N SER A 252 0.21 10.21 12.11
CA SER A 252 0.45 10.46 13.53
C SER A 252 1.42 11.62 13.76
N GLY A 253 2.48 11.70 12.95
CA GLY A 253 3.43 12.81 13.00
C GLY A 253 2.82 14.18 12.66
N THR A 254 1.88 14.25 11.72
CA THR A 254 1.22 15.53 11.35
C THR A 254 0.11 15.93 12.32
N MET A 255 -0.47 14.99 13.07
CA MET A 255 -1.46 15.28 14.11
C MET A 255 -0.85 16.07 15.27
N MET A 256 0.43 15.86 15.54
CA MET A 256 1.14 16.47 16.66
C MET A 256 1.22 18.00 16.54
N LYS A 257 1.28 18.68 17.70
CA LYS A 257 1.24 20.15 17.86
C LYS A 257 2.21 20.96 16.99
N LYS A 258 3.28 20.36 16.46
CA LYS A 258 4.24 21.06 15.58
C LYS A 258 3.68 21.35 14.18
N MET A 259 2.87 20.45 13.61
CA MET A 259 2.12 20.73 12.37
C MET A 259 0.66 21.07 12.66
N GLY A 260 0.10 20.51 13.74
CA GLY A 260 -1.19 20.94 14.28
C GLY A 260 -2.38 20.62 13.38
N TRP A 261 -2.24 19.68 12.44
CA TRP A 261 -3.33 19.35 11.52
C TRP A 261 -4.47 18.60 12.20
N GLY A 262 -4.22 18.03 13.39
CA GLY A 262 -5.21 17.28 14.15
C GLY A 262 -5.92 16.27 13.26
N ARG A 263 -7.26 16.30 13.28
CA ARG A 263 -8.15 15.44 12.48
C ARG A 263 -7.95 15.57 10.97
N GLY A 264 -7.46 16.72 10.50
CA GLY A 264 -7.11 16.95 9.10
C GLY A 264 -5.98 16.06 8.58
N SER A 265 -5.12 15.52 9.47
CA SER A 265 -4.01 14.65 9.06
C SER A 265 -4.48 13.45 8.24
N THR A 266 -5.50 12.76 8.72
CA THR A 266 -6.01 11.59 8.01
C THR A 266 -6.88 11.98 6.82
N GLU A 267 -7.63 13.08 6.94
CA GLU A 267 -8.44 13.59 5.84
C GLU A 267 -7.56 14.01 4.65
N PHE A 268 -6.35 14.54 4.85
CA PHE A 268 -5.40 14.78 3.76
C PHE A 268 -5.15 13.52 2.92
N PHE A 269 -4.93 12.38 3.58
CA PHE A 269 -4.73 11.08 2.90
C PHE A 269 -6.02 10.49 2.34
N PHE A 270 -7.19 10.90 2.84
CA PHE A 270 -8.47 10.58 2.22
C PHE A 270 -8.69 11.39 0.93
N LEU A 271 -8.47 12.71 0.98
CA LEU A 271 -8.70 13.63 -0.14
C LEU A 271 -7.66 13.50 -1.26
N SER A 272 -6.43 13.11 -0.92
CA SER A 272 -5.33 12.96 -1.88
C SER A 272 -4.82 11.52 -1.97
N GLY A 273 -5.66 10.57 -1.57
CA GLY A 273 -5.32 9.17 -1.46
C GLY A 273 -4.68 8.59 -2.72
N ARG A 274 -3.70 7.71 -2.51
CA ARG A 274 -3.07 6.91 -3.54
C ARG A 274 -3.28 5.42 -3.23
N PRO A 275 -3.32 4.55 -4.24
CA PRO A 275 -3.36 3.10 -4.02
C PRO A 275 -2.24 2.66 -3.09
N VAL A 276 -2.51 1.69 -2.21
CA VAL A 276 -1.55 1.23 -1.19
C VAL A 276 -0.22 0.76 -1.79
N SER A 277 -0.25 0.26 -3.02
CA SER A 277 0.93 -0.11 -3.80
C SER A 277 1.93 1.04 -3.98
N GLN A 278 1.45 2.27 -4.10
CA GLN A 278 2.31 3.45 -4.21
C GLN A 278 2.97 3.80 -2.88
N TYR A 279 2.27 3.63 -1.75
CA TYR A 279 2.85 3.83 -0.43
C TYR A 279 3.95 2.81 -0.12
N GLY A 280 3.82 1.58 -0.63
CA GLY A 280 4.88 0.57 -0.57
C GLY A 280 6.19 1.06 -1.21
N LEU A 281 6.11 1.74 -2.36
CA LEU A 281 7.27 2.34 -3.03
C LEU A 281 7.85 3.53 -2.25
N LEU A 282 7.00 4.32 -1.59
CA LEU A 282 7.47 5.40 -0.72
C LEU A 282 8.24 4.85 0.48
N TRP A 283 7.75 3.76 1.07
CA TRP A 283 8.43 3.10 2.18
C TRP A 283 9.79 2.51 1.76
N GLU A 284 9.89 1.86 0.60
CA GLU A 284 11.17 1.36 0.07
C GLU A 284 12.22 2.47 -0.08
N ALA A 285 11.78 3.67 -0.47
CA ALA A 285 12.63 4.85 -0.60
C ALA A 285 12.57 5.78 0.64
N CYS A 286 12.22 5.27 1.83
CA CYS A 286 11.90 6.10 3.00
C CYS A 286 12.98 7.12 3.38
N THR A 287 14.25 6.81 3.17
CA THR A 287 15.39 7.71 3.41
C THR A 287 15.33 9.00 2.58
N HIS A 288 14.68 8.95 1.42
CA HIS A 288 14.52 10.10 0.52
C HIS A 288 13.08 10.62 0.46
N SER A 289 12.11 9.70 0.45
CA SER A 289 10.69 10.01 0.32
C SER A 289 10.16 10.74 1.54
N PHE A 290 10.52 10.31 2.76
CA PHE A 290 10.02 10.92 3.98
C PHE A 290 10.50 12.37 4.16
N PRO A 291 11.82 12.69 4.11
CA PRO A 291 12.26 14.08 4.21
C PRO A 291 11.66 15.00 3.14
N TYR A 292 11.50 14.50 1.92
CA TYR A 292 10.89 15.25 0.83
C TYR A 292 9.41 15.52 1.08
N LEU A 293 8.63 14.50 1.48
CA LEU A 293 7.22 14.67 1.84
C LEU A 293 7.08 15.60 3.04
N SER A 294 7.87 15.42 4.11
CA SER A 294 7.82 16.28 5.30
C SER A 294 8.04 17.76 4.96
N LYS A 295 8.96 18.06 4.03
CA LYS A 295 9.17 19.44 3.54
C LYS A 295 7.93 19.98 2.83
N GLN A 296 7.29 19.17 1.99
CA GLN A 296 6.06 19.57 1.30
C GLN A 296 4.90 19.76 2.29
N LEU A 297 4.70 18.85 3.23
CA LEU A 297 3.67 18.94 4.26
C LEU A 297 3.87 20.17 5.16
N ALA A 298 5.12 20.50 5.52
CA ALA A 298 5.42 21.73 6.25
C ALA A 298 5.03 22.98 5.43
N HIS A 299 5.33 23.01 4.13
CA HIS A 299 4.91 24.10 3.26
C HIS A 299 3.38 24.21 3.15
N ILE A 300 2.68 23.08 3.05
CA ILE A 300 1.21 23.03 3.04
C ILE A 300 0.67 23.57 4.37
N SER A 301 1.25 23.17 5.49
CA SER A 301 0.80 23.59 6.83
C SER A 301 0.86 25.10 7.05
N CYS A 302 1.74 25.81 6.36
CA CYS A 302 1.86 27.26 6.45
C CYS A 302 0.88 28.01 5.54
N ASN A 303 0.38 27.37 4.48
CA ASN A 303 -0.35 28.05 3.39
C ASN A 303 -1.81 27.62 3.26
N VAL A 304 -2.18 26.45 3.78
CA VAL A 304 -3.52 25.88 3.67
C VAL A 304 -4.21 25.95 5.02
N ASN A 305 -5.45 26.45 5.04
CA ASN A 305 -6.26 26.44 6.25
C ASN A 305 -6.86 25.04 6.44
N VAL A 306 -6.50 24.40 7.55
CA VAL A 306 -7.19 23.19 7.99
C VAL A 306 -8.60 23.59 8.44
N PRO A 307 -9.66 22.89 7.99
CA PRO A 307 -11.02 23.18 8.41
C PRO A 307 -11.15 23.15 9.92
N ILE A 308 -11.93 24.10 10.46
CA ILE A 308 -12.22 24.18 11.89
C ILE A 308 -13.00 22.92 12.31
N ASP A 309 -12.73 22.43 13.51
CA ASP A 309 -13.44 21.30 14.10
C ASP A 309 -14.94 21.60 14.22
N ASP A 310 -15.74 21.12 13.26
CA ASP A 310 -17.18 21.01 13.36
C ASP A 310 -17.51 19.71 14.11
N PRO A 311 -18.20 19.75 15.27
CA PRO A 311 -18.57 18.55 16.02
C PRO A 311 -19.42 17.56 15.22
N SER A 312 -20.13 18.02 14.19
CA SER A 312 -20.94 17.19 13.31
C SER A 312 -20.15 16.47 12.22
N TRP A 313 -18.91 16.92 11.97
CA TRP A 313 -17.98 16.31 11.02
C TRP A 313 -17.16 15.20 11.67
N ILE A 314 -17.36 13.97 11.21
CA ILE A 314 -16.71 12.81 11.81
C ILE A 314 -15.34 12.58 11.14
N PRO A 315 -14.24 12.47 11.90
CA PRO A 315 -12.91 12.24 11.33
C PRO A 315 -12.74 10.84 10.77
N PHE A 316 -11.92 10.72 9.72
CA PHE A 316 -11.53 9.44 9.13
C PHE A 316 -10.42 8.72 9.93
N SER A 317 -10.48 8.71 11.26
CA SER A 317 -9.42 8.12 12.11
C SER A 317 -9.27 6.62 11.84
N ILE A 318 -8.14 6.21 11.23
CA ILE A 318 -7.86 4.81 10.88
C ILE A 318 -7.92 3.90 12.13
N PRO A 319 -7.30 4.24 13.28
CA PRO A 319 -7.41 3.42 14.49
C PRO A 319 -8.86 3.21 14.95
N VAL A 320 -9.67 4.28 14.94
CA VAL A 320 -11.08 4.22 15.36
C VAL A 320 -11.91 3.40 14.38
N ILE A 321 -11.68 3.54 13.07
CA ILE A 321 -12.33 2.73 12.04
C ILE A 321 -12.00 1.25 12.26
N ILE A 322 -10.73 0.91 12.48
CA ILE A 322 -10.32 -0.47 12.77
C ILE A 322 -10.99 -0.98 14.06
N LYS A 323 -11.03 -0.17 15.12
CA LYS A 323 -11.73 -0.52 16.37
C LYS A 323 -13.21 -0.81 16.12
N GLN A 324 -13.87 -0.01 15.29
CA GLN A 324 -15.27 -0.22 14.94
C GLN A 324 -15.49 -1.52 14.13
N LEU A 325 -14.55 -1.88 13.25
CA LEU A 325 -14.61 -3.12 12.46
C LEU A 325 -14.36 -4.38 13.30
N LEU A 326 -13.47 -4.28 14.30
CA LEU A 326 -13.08 -5.41 15.14
C LEU A 326 -13.96 -5.55 16.40
N GLY A 327 -14.76 -4.55 16.74
CA GLY A 327 -15.53 -4.55 17.98
C GLY A 327 -14.62 -4.73 19.20
N ASP A 328 -14.98 -5.62 20.11
CA ASP A 328 -14.26 -5.83 21.37
C ASP A 328 -13.02 -6.73 21.27
N VAL A 329 -12.64 -7.18 20.07
CA VAL A 329 -11.52 -8.10 19.87
C VAL A 329 -10.17 -7.46 20.23
N LEU A 330 -9.99 -6.16 19.93
CA LEU A 330 -8.79 -5.40 20.29
C LEU A 330 -9.16 -4.08 20.97
N THR A 331 -8.32 -3.62 21.89
CA THR A 331 -8.43 -2.27 22.45
C THR A 331 -7.92 -1.23 21.46
N ILE A 332 -8.39 0.01 21.58
CA ILE A 332 -7.85 1.11 20.76
C ILE A 332 -6.35 1.30 20.99
N GLU A 333 -5.87 1.06 22.20
CA GLU A 333 -4.46 1.17 22.59
C GLU A 333 -3.58 0.16 21.84
N GLN A 334 -4.06 -1.09 21.70
CA GLN A 334 -3.37 -2.12 20.91
C GLN A 334 -3.28 -1.73 19.43
N ILE A 335 -4.35 -1.14 18.89
CA ILE A 335 -4.39 -0.66 17.50
C ILE A 335 -3.44 0.52 17.31
N CYS A 336 -3.49 1.52 18.19
CA CYS A 336 -2.62 2.69 18.16
C CYS A 336 -1.15 2.30 18.27
N THR A 337 -0.81 1.38 19.19
CA THR A 337 0.55 0.87 19.37
C THR A 337 1.06 0.20 18.10
N ALA A 338 0.24 -0.66 17.46
CA ALA A 338 0.63 -1.34 16.23
C ALA A 338 0.82 -0.41 15.03
N LEU A 339 0.14 0.75 15.02
CA LEU A 339 0.17 1.73 13.94
C LEU A 339 1.02 2.97 14.23
N ASP A 340 1.72 2.99 15.37
CA ASP A 340 2.53 4.11 15.87
C ASP A 340 1.73 5.43 16.05
N TYR A 341 0.51 5.35 16.59
CA TYR A 341 -0.25 6.53 17.04
C TYR A 341 -0.07 6.79 18.54
N SER A 342 -0.03 8.06 18.91
CA SER A 342 -0.23 8.48 20.30
C SER A 342 -1.70 8.37 20.68
N ILE A 343 -2.01 7.74 21.81
CA ILE A 343 -3.40 7.56 22.30
C ILE A 343 -4.10 8.91 22.47
N ASP A 344 -3.39 9.92 22.98
CA ASP A 344 -3.93 11.28 23.18
C ASP A 344 -4.32 12.00 21.88
N ALA A 345 -3.88 11.48 20.72
CA ALA A 345 -4.12 12.10 19.42
C ALA A 345 -5.28 11.46 18.65
N VAL A 346 -5.84 10.33 19.10
CA VAL A 346 -6.76 9.46 18.34
C VAL A 346 -8.24 9.71 18.67
#